data_AF-A0A8C8E773-F1
#
_entry.id   AF-A0A8C8E773-F1
#
_cell.length_a   1.000
_cell.length_b   1.000
_cell.length_c   1.000
_cell.angle_alpha   90.00
_cell.angle_beta   90.00
_cell.angle_gamma   90.00
#
_symmetry.space_group_name_H-M   'P 1'
#
loop_
_entity.id
_entity.type
_entity.pdbx_description
1 polymer ?
#
loop_
_entity_poly.entity_id
_entity_poly.type
_entity_poly.pdbx_seq_one_letter_code
_entity_poly.pdbx_strand_id
1 'polypeptide(L)'
;MSSDKEKDPDVIPEDSSLLTLRIRKKALERREETIIVDRACRQETLAYELESHAIGKRPNNPTDLVEEGELLLTLNIFYPVIFQKHKERKPYQTVLVLGSQTLTELRDSISCVSDFQIGGEFSSQPDQVPEHISKDLYKSAFFYFEGIFYNDKRYPECRDLSRTIIEWSESHDRGYGNLQSVKMEDYTFNDLSLKIGFPYLFCHQGNCEHIIIITDVR
;
A
#
# COMPACT_ATOMS: atom_id res chain seq x y z
N MET A 1 61.37 -11.77 29.46
CA MET A 1 60.84 -11.38 28.14
C MET A 1 59.33 -11.57 28.20
N SER A 2 58.58 -10.51 28.49
CA SER A 2 57.13 -10.58 28.67
C SER A 2 56.48 -10.40 27.30
N SER A 3 55.66 -11.37 26.90
CA SER A 3 54.89 -11.35 25.67
C SER A 3 53.82 -10.25 25.73
N ASP A 4 54.00 -9.18 24.96
CA ASP A 4 52.92 -8.24 24.68
C ASP A 4 51.87 -8.95 23.83
N LYS A 5 50.80 -9.42 24.48
CA LYS A 5 49.59 -9.85 23.79
C LYS A 5 48.98 -8.60 23.14
N GLU A 6 48.89 -8.59 21.82
CA GLU A 6 48.11 -7.62 21.06
C GLU A 6 46.73 -7.50 21.71
N LYS A 7 46.48 -6.38 22.38
CA LYS A 7 45.17 -6.09 22.94
C LYS A 7 44.30 -5.65 21.78
N ASP A 8 43.22 -6.37 21.55
CA ASP A 8 42.20 -6.01 20.58
C ASP A 8 41.78 -4.55 20.80
N PRO A 9 42.01 -3.65 19.82
CA PRO A 9 41.75 -2.23 19.97
C PRO A 9 40.26 -1.89 20.16
N ASP A 10 39.36 -2.85 19.98
CA ASP A 10 37.91 -2.70 20.16
C ASP A 10 37.40 -3.08 21.55
N VAL A 11 38.23 -3.71 22.40
CA VAL A 11 37.85 -4.05 23.78
C VAL A 11 38.17 -2.88 24.72
N ILE A 12 37.13 -2.17 25.18
CA ILE A 12 37.26 -1.04 26.11
C ILE A 12 37.28 -1.56 27.56
N PRO A 13 38.34 -1.30 28.36
CA PRO A 13 38.40 -1.69 29.76
C PRO A 13 37.28 -1.06 30.61
N GLU A 14 36.71 -1.81 31.54
CA GLU A 14 35.54 -1.39 32.34
C GLU A 14 35.84 -0.23 33.32
N ASP A 15 37.10 -0.11 33.72
CA ASP A 15 37.64 0.78 34.74
C ASP A 15 38.16 2.12 34.17
N SER A 16 37.75 2.48 32.95
CA SER A 16 38.19 3.72 32.30
C SER A 16 37.50 4.98 32.85
N SER A 17 38.29 5.90 33.41
CA SER A 17 37.85 7.24 33.84
C SER A 17 37.77 8.25 32.69
N LEU A 18 38.28 7.89 31.51
CA LEU A 18 38.38 8.75 30.34
C LEU A 18 37.01 8.92 29.65
N LEU A 19 36.57 10.18 29.54
CA LEU A 19 35.32 10.55 28.86
C LEU A 19 35.24 10.06 27.41
N THR A 20 36.36 10.06 26.69
CA THR A 20 36.44 9.59 25.29
C THR A 20 36.13 8.11 25.14
N LEU A 21 36.62 7.27 26.06
CA LEU A 21 36.35 5.83 26.07
C LEU A 21 34.88 5.53 26.44
N ARG A 22 34.28 6.32 27.33
CA ARG A 22 32.83 6.22 27.62
C ARG A 22 31.96 6.59 26.41
N ILE A 23 32.35 7.62 25.66
CA ILE A 23 31.65 8.01 24.42
C ILE A 23 31.80 6.90 23.37
N ARG A 24 33.01 6.34 23.20
CA ARG A 24 33.24 5.21 22.28
C ARG A 24 32.44 3.97 22.67
N LYS A 25 32.38 3.63 23.96
CA LYS A 25 31.57 2.51 24.47
C LYS A 25 30.08 2.70 24.15
N LYS A 26 29.53 3.88 24.42
CA LYS A 26 28.14 4.22 24.03
C LYS A 26 27.91 4.15 22.52
N ALA A 27 28.90 4.52 21.71
CA ALA A 27 28.78 4.42 20.25
C ALA A 27 28.83 2.97 19.75
N LEU A 28 29.65 2.12 20.38
CA LEU A 28 29.71 0.68 20.08
C LEU A 28 28.44 -0.05 20.52
N GLU A 29 27.94 0.20 21.74
CA GLU A 29 26.67 -0.32 22.24
C GLU A 29 25.51 0.10 21.33
N ARG A 30 25.43 1.39 20.97
CA ARG A 30 24.43 1.86 20.00
C ARG A 30 24.57 1.18 18.65
N ARG A 31 25.79 0.97 18.15
CA ARG A 31 26.03 0.28 16.88
C ARG A 31 25.57 -1.17 16.97
N GLU A 32 25.85 -1.88 18.04
CA GLU A 32 25.40 -3.24 18.28
C GLU A 32 23.86 -3.33 18.36
N GLU A 33 23.23 -2.38 19.06
CA GLU A 33 21.77 -2.24 19.15
C GLU A 33 21.11 -1.82 17.81
N THR A 34 21.82 -1.09 16.94
CA THR A 34 21.31 -0.57 15.66
C THR A 34 21.87 -1.26 14.43
N ILE A 35 22.64 -2.35 14.58
CA ILE A 35 22.95 -3.26 13.46
C ILE A 35 21.61 -3.90 13.05
N ILE A 36 20.97 -3.24 12.09
CA ILE A 36 19.85 -3.77 11.36
C ILE A 36 20.45 -4.94 10.57
N VAL A 37 20.11 -6.16 10.98
CA VAL A 37 20.33 -7.30 10.11
C VAL A 37 19.39 -7.12 8.93
N ASP A 38 19.95 -6.73 7.78
CA ASP A 38 19.24 -6.67 6.51
C ASP A 38 18.89 -8.11 6.11
N ARG A 39 17.82 -8.64 6.69
CA ARG A 39 17.24 -9.90 6.23
C ARG A 39 16.53 -9.58 4.95
N ALA A 40 17.10 -10.02 3.83
CA ALA A 40 16.40 -10.08 2.54
C ALA A 40 14.98 -10.59 2.79
N CYS A 41 14.00 -9.72 2.54
CA CYS A 41 12.62 -10.05 2.79
C CYS A 41 12.25 -11.20 1.85
N ARG A 42 11.94 -12.39 2.39
CA ARG A 42 11.56 -13.55 1.57
C ARG A 42 10.44 -13.23 0.57
N GLN A 43 9.62 -12.25 0.90
CA GLN A 43 8.52 -11.76 0.07
C GLN A 43 9.02 -11.03 -1.20
N GLU A 44 10.13 -10.28 -1.12
CA GLU A 44 10.73 -9.61 -2.28
C GLU A 44 11.39 -10.61 -3.22
N THR A 45 12.08 -11.62 -2.66
CA THR A 45 12.65 -12.70 -3.47
C THR A 45 11.56 -13.44 -4.23
N LEU A 46 10.44 -13.76 -3.56
CA LEU A 46 9.31 -14.42 -4.20
C LEU A 46 8.65 -13.53 -5.27
N ALA A 47 8.45 -12.24 -5.00
CA ALA A 47 7.86 -11.32 -5.98
C ALA A 47 8.72 -11.21 -7.24
N TYR A 48 10.04 -11.06 -7.07
CA TYR A 48 10.99 -11.03 -8.18
C TYR A 48 11.00 -12.36 -8.97
N GLU A 49 10.94 -13.50 -8.28
CA GLU A 49 10.85 -14.81 -8.93
C GLU A 49 9.57 -14.93 -9.78
N LEU A 50 8.43 -14.51 -9.24
CA LEU A 50 7.15 -14.50 -9.95
C LEU A 50 7.17 -13.59 -11.18
N GLU A 51 7.70 -12.37 -11.06
CA GLU A 51 7.87 -11.46 -12.19
C GLU A 51 8.82 -12.03 -13.25
N SER A 52 9.93 -12.64 -12.82
CA SER A 52 10.92 -13.25 -13.71
C SER A 52 10.34 -14.39 -14.54
N HIS A 53 9.34 -15.11 -14.01
CA HIS A 53 8.68 -16.20 -14.73
C HIS A 53 7.88 -15.72 -15.94
N ALA A 54 7.45 -14.46 -15.98
CA ALA A 54 6.71 -13.88 -17.09
C ALA A 54 7.64 -13.26 -18.16
N ILE A 55 8.90 -12.94 -17.83
CA ILE A 55 9.82 -12.28 -18.75
C ILE A 55 10.05 -13.13 -20.00
N GLY A 56 9.79 -12.53 -21.17
CA GLY A 56 10.01 -13.14 -22.49
C GLY A 56 8.99 -14.20 -22.88
N LYS A 57 7.96 -14.47 -22.06
CA LYS A 57 6.86 -15.37 -22.42
C LYS A 57 5.74 -14.57 -23.09
N ARG A 58 5.18 -15.14 -24.15
CA ARG A 58 3.93 -14.66 -24.72
C ARG A 58 2.76 -15.31 -23.99
N PRO A 59 1.65 -14.59 -23.77
CA PRO A 59 0.44 -15.19 -23.24
C PRO A 59 -0.05 -16.35 -24.12
N ASN A 60 -0.59 -17.39 -23.49
CA ASN A 60 -1.16 -18.52 -24.21
C ASN A 60 -2.52 -18.16 -24.84
N ASN A 61 -3.26 -17.26 -24.19
CA ASN A 61 -4.58 -16.82 -24.63
C ASN A 61 -4.43 -15.51 -25.43
N PRO A 62 -4.99 -15.43 -26.65
CA PRO A 62 -4.91 -14.21 -27.45
C PRO A 62 -5.57 -12.98 -26.80
N THR A 63 -6.51 -13.15 -25.86
CA THR A 63 -7.13 -12.01 -25.15
C THR A 63 -6.20 -11.31 -24.17
N ASP A 64 -5.13 -11.99 -23.76
CA ASP A 64 -4.16 -11.47 -22.80
C ASP A 64 -3.01 -10.74 -23.52
N LEU A 65 -3.05 -10.68 -24.86
CA LEU A 65 -2.14 -9.89 -25.65
C LEU A 65 -2.51 -8.41 -25.52
N VAL A 66 -1.50 -7.60 -25.20
CA VAL A 66 -1.63 -6.16 -25.13
C VAL A 66 -1.28 -5.58 -26.52
N GLU A 67 -2.18 -4.77 -27.05
CA GLU A 67 -2.01 -4.11 -28.35
C GLU A 67 -0.89 -3.06 -28.32
N GLU A 68 -0.29 -2.79 -29.49
CA GLU A 68 0.74 -1.76 -29.61
C GLU A 68 0.14 -0.36 -29.39
N GLY A 69 0.76 0.42 -28.50
CA GLY A 69 0.31 1.78 -28.16
C GLY A 69 -0.60 1.87 -26.94
N GLU A 70 -0.86 0.75 -26.25
CA GLU A 70 -1.58 0.73 -25.00
C GLU A 70 -0.75 1.34 -23.86
N LEU A 71 -1.38 2.21 -23.07
CA LEU A 71 -0.75 2.84 -21.90
C LEU A 71 -0.58 1.82 -20.77
N LEU A 72 0.60 1.77 -20.14
CA LEU A 72 0.84 0.94 -18.96
C LEU A 72 1.23 1.79 -17.75
N LEU A 73 0.46 1.68 -16.68
CA LEU A 73 0.66 2.38 -15.42
C LEU A 73 1.17 1.42 -14.36
N THR A 74 2.18 1.85 -13.58
CA THR A 74 2.61 1.14 -12.36
C THR A 74 2.06 1.85 -11.14
N LEU A 75 1.16 1.18 -10.42
CA LEU A 75 0.51 1.70 -9.22
C LEU A 75 1.02 0.97 -7.98
N ASN A 76 1.45 1.73 -7.00
CA ASN A 76 1.83 1.25 -5.68
C ASN A 76 0.74 1.61 -4.67
N ILE A 77 0.27 0.60 -3.95
CA ILE A 77 -0.81 0.71 -2.97
C ILE A 77 -0.20 0.53 -1.58
N PHE A 78 -0.45 1.48 -0.71
CA PHE A 78 0.05 1.51 0.66
C PHE A 78 -1.11 1.53 1.65
N TYR A 79 -0.95 0.84 2.77
CA TYR A 79 -1.83 1.05 3.92
C TYR A 79 -1.72 2.50 4.42
N PRO A 80 -2.79 3.04 5.03
CA PRO A 80 -2.75 4.37 5.61
C PRO A 80 -1.71 4.29 6.73
N VAL A 81 -0.77 5.22 6.73
CA VAL A 81 0.48 5.08 7.48
C VAL A 81 0.19 5.05 8.98
N ILE A 82 0.05 3.85 9.55
CA ILE A 82 0.14 3.62 10.99
C ILE A 82 1.63 3.72 11.32
N PHE A 83 2.10 4.96 11.49
CA PHE A 83 3.45 5.29 11.87
C PHE A 83 3.79 4.56 13.18
N GLN A 84 4.72 3.60 13.12
CA GLN A 84 5.81 3.34 14.09
C GLN A 84 6.48 1.96 13.96
N LYS A 85 5.84 0.95 13.33
CA LYS A 85 6.36 -0.43 13.38
C LYS A 85 7.37 -0.83 12.31
N HIS A 86 7.34 -0.23 11.12
CA HIS A 86 8.19 -0.64 10.01
C HIS A 86 9.14 0.50 9.62
N LYS A 87 10.44 0.19 9.62
CA LYS A 87 11.53 1.12 9.27
C LYS A 87 11.54 1.44 7.76
N GLU A 88 10.90 0.59 6.96
CA GLU A 88 10.86 0.69 5.50
C GLU A 88 9.42 0.95 5.03
N ARG A 89 9.27 1.93 4.13
CA ARG A 89 8.00 2.28 3.49
C ARG A 89 7.82 1.40 2.25
N LYS A 90 7.40 0.15 2.45
CA LYS A 90 7.11 -0.76 1.33
C LYS A 90 5.66 -0.63 0.89
N PRO A 91 5.39 -0.62 -0.43
CA PRO A 91 4.03 -0.79 -0.90
C PRO A 91 3.51 -2.15 -0.44
N TYR A 92 2.25 -2.17 -0.06
CA TYR A 92 1.57 -3.40 0.30
C TYR A 92 1.29 -4.25 -0.95
N GLN A 93 0.93 -3.59 -2.06
CA GLN A 93 0.66 -4.22 -3.33
C GLN A 93 1.15 -3.30 -4.46
N THR A 94 1.85 -3.86 -5.44
CA THR A 94 2.18 -3.19 -6.70
C THR A 94 1.37 -3.86 -7.81
N VAL A 95 0.67 -3.05 -8.60
CA VAL A 95 -0.15 -3.51 -9.72
C VAL A 95 0.20 -2.75 -10.99
N LEU A 96 0.18 -3.48 -12.10
CA LEU A 96 0.28 -2.92 -13.44
C LEU A 96 -1.13 -2.84 -14.02
N VAL A 97 -1.49 -1.68 -14.54
CA VAL A 97 -2.84 -1.40 -15.05
C VAL A 97 -2.73 -0.77 -16.44
N LEU A 98 -3.59 -1.22 -17.35
CA LEU A 98 -3.67 -0.67 -18.69
C LEU A 98 -4.53 0.60 -18.71
N GLY A 99 -4.24 1.51 -19.63
CA GLY A 99 -5.02 2.73 -19.84
C GLY A 99 -6.50 2.47 -20.11
N SER A 100 -6.80 1.43 -20.90
CA SER A 100 -8.17 1.04 -21.25
C SER A 100 -8.95 0.37 -20.11
N GLN A 101 -8.28 -0.09 -19.05
CA GLN A 101 -8.97 -0.76 -17.96
C GLN A 101 -9.82 0.22 -17.15
N THR A 102 -10.97 -0.27 -16.70
CA THR A 102 -11.87 0.52 -15.85
C THR A 102 -11.31 0.65 -14.45
N LEU A 103 -11.70 1.72 -13.75
CA LEU A 103 -11.37 1.87 -12.33
C LEU A 103 -11.95 0.75 -11.47
N THR A 104 -13.08 0.18 -11.88
CA THR A 104 -13.70 -0.96 -11.21
C THR A 104 -12.83 -2.21 -11.25
N GLU A 105 -12.10 -2.45 -12.34
CA GLU A 105 -11.16 -3.57 -12.44
C GLU A 105 -9.98 -3.41 -11.47
N LEU A 106 -9.43 -2.20 -11.36
CA LEU A 106 -8.43 -1.93 -10.32
C LEU A 106 -9.02 -2.22 -8.94
N ARG A 107 -10.20 -1.68 -8.61
CA ARG A 107 -10.86 -1.91 -7.31
C ARG A 107 -11.03 -3.39 -6.99
N ASP A 108 -11.36 -4.21 -7.98
CA ASP A 108 -11.56 -5.65 -7.78
C ASP A 108 -10.22 -6.39 -7.54
N SER A 109 -9.12 -5.91 -8.14
CA SER A 109 -7.76 -6.44 -7.96
C SER A 109 -7.09 -6.10 -6.63
N ILE A 110 -7.58 -5.08 -5.92
CA ILE A 110 -7.05 -4.70 -4.61
C ILE A 110 -7.46 -5.76 -3.58
N SER A 111 -6.46 -6.31 -2.89
CA SER A 111 -6.65 -7.36 -1.89
C SER A 111 -6.39 -6.79 -0.49
N CYS A 112 -7.39 -6.22 0.19
CA CYS A 112 -7.17 -5.71 1.55
C CYS A 112 -7.36 -6.80 2.61
N VAL A 113 -6.61 -6.75 3.71
CA VAL A 113 -6.82 -7.65 4.87
C VAL A 113 -8.22 -7.49 5.45
N SER A 114 -8.78 -6.28 5.43
CA SER A 114 -10.15 -5.99 5.88
C SER A 114 -11.21 -6.68 5.03
N ASP A 115 -10.91 -7.04 3.77
CA ASP A 115 -11.86 -7.75 2.89
C ASP A 115 -12.12 -9.18 3.35
N PHE A 116 -11.10 -9.84 3.93
CA PHE A 116 -11.17 -11.21 4.42
C PHE A 116 -11.72 -11.33 5.85
N GLN A 117 -12.03 -10.19 6.49
CA GLN A 117 -12.61 -10.23 7.82
C GLN A 117 -14.00 -10.85 7.76
N ILE A 118 -14.31 -11.63 8.78
CA ILE A 118 -15.62 -12.24 8.97
C ILE A 118 -16.40 -11.30 9.88
N GLY A 119 -17.43 -10.65 9.31
CA GLY A 119 -18.37 -9.85 10.08
C GLY A 119 -19.52 -10.70 10.62
N GLY A 120 -19.96 -10.42 11.85
CA GLY A 120 -21.14 -11.06 12.45
C GLY A 120 -20.92 -11.51 13.89
N GLU A 121 -21.99 -12.02 14.51
CA GLU A 121 -21.96 -12.59 15.84
C GLU A 121 -21.94 -14.12 15.75
N PHE A 122 -20.82 -14.72 16.15
CA PHE A 122 -20.63 -16.18 16.14
C PHE A 122 -20.49 -16.74 17.57
N SER A 123 -20.86 -15.94 18.58
CA SER A 123 -20.69 -16.29 20.00
C SER A 123 -21.43 -17.58 20.38
N SER A 124 -22.62 -17.80 19.78
CA SER A 124 -23.45 -18.99 20.01
C SER A 124 -23.07 -20.21 19.16
N GLN A 125 -22.42 -20.00 18.02
CA GLN A 125 -22.00 -21.06 17.08
C GLN A 125 -20.62 -20.75 16.50
N PRO A 126 -19.53 -20.99 17.26
CA PRO A 126 -18.17 -20.66 16.82
C PRO A 126 -17.66 -21.56 15.69
N ASP A 127 -18.20 -22.76 15.52
CA ASP A 127 -17.78 -23.73 14.49
C ASP A 127 -18.50 -23.52 13.14
N GLN A 128 -19.43 -22.57 13.07
CA GLN A 128 -20.17 -22.31 11.83
C GLN A 128 -19.25 -21.66 10.80
N VAL A 129 -19.20 -22.22 9.60
CA VAL A 129 -18.48 -21.61 8.48
C VAL A 129 -19.24 -20.33 8.07
N PRO A 130 -18.57 -19.17 8.08
CA PRO A 130 -19.21 -17.93 7.64
C PRO A 130 -19.58 -18.01 6.16
N GLU A 131 -20.82 -17.62 5.83
CA GLU A 131 -21.31 -17.62 4.45
C GLU A 131 -20.76 -16.44 3.63
N HIS A 132 -20.42 -15.34 4.29
CA HIS A 132 -20.01 -14.09 3.66
C HIS A 132 -18.79 -13.48 4.35
N ILE A 133 -17.88 -12.93 3.54
CA ILE A 133 -16.77 -12.11 4.03
C ILE A 133 -17.14 -10.63 3.98
N SER A 134 -16.38 -9.78 4.66
CA SER A 134 -16.61 -8.33 4.70
C SER A 134 -16.70 -7.70 3.30
N LYS A 135 -15.91 -8.19 2.32
CA LYS A 135 -15.99 -7.70 0.92
C LYS A 135 -17.37 -7.92 0.29
N ASP A 136 -18.06 -8.99 0.65
CA ASP A 136 -19.38 -9.33 0.12
C ASP A 136 -20.48 -8.46 0.72
N LEU A 137 -20.31 -8.04 1.98
CA LEU A 137 -21.30 -7.23 2.70
C LEU A 137 -21.08 -5.73 2.48
N TYR A 138 -19.82 -5.30 2.46
CA TYR A 138 -19.43 -3.89 2.43
C TYR A 138 -18.82 -3.51 1.09
N LYS A 139 -19.66 -3.52 0.05
CA LYS A 139 -19.25 -3.29 -1.34
C LYS A 139 -18.91 -1.83 -1.67
N SER A 140 -19.26 -0.88 -0.81
CA SER A 140 -19.06 0.56 -1.07
C SER A 140 -17.58 0.91 -1.06
N ALA A 141 -17.11 1.59 -2.11
CA ALA A 141 -15.74 2.06 -2.23
C ALA A 141 -15.67 3.31 -3.12
N PHE A 142 -14.61 4.10 -2.99
CA PHE A 142 -14.29 5.16 -3.93
C PHE A 142 -12.78 5.31 -4.16
N PHE A 143 -12.42 5.81 -5.33
CA PHE A 143 -11.13 6.47 -5.55
C PHE A 143 -11.29 7.97 -5.50
N TYR A 144 -10.27 8.66 -5.00
CA TYR A 144 -10.20 10.12 -5.01
C TYR A 144 -8.97 10.55 -5.81
N PHE A 145 -9.22 11.08 -7.01
CA PHE A 145 -8.21 11.57 -7.94
C PHE A 145 -8.52 13.02 -8.32
N GLU A 146 -7.55 13.93 -8.15
CA GLU A 146 -7.63 15.34 -8.57
C GLU A 146 -8.95 16.07 -8.22
N GLY A 147 -9.48 15.86 -7.01
CA GLY A 147 -10.72 16.54 -6.58
C GLY A 147 -12.01 15.82 -6.96
N ILE A 148 -11.92 14.67 -7.62
CA ILE A 148 -13.07 13.87 -8.07
C ILE A 148 -13.12 12.55 -7.29
N PHE A 149 -14.28 12.27 -6.71
CA PHE A 149 -14.62 11.00 -6.08
C PHE A 149 -15.30 10.06 -7.08
N TYR A 150 -14.62 8.98 -7.41
CA TYR A 150 -15.12 7.91 -8.28
C TYR A 150 -15.72 6.83 -7.38
N ASN A 151 -17.02 6.92 -7.10
CA ASN A 151 -17.72 5.98 -6.22
C ASN A 151 -18.16 4.73 -7.00
N ASP A 152 -17.93 3.54 -6.45
CA ASP A 152 -18.45 2.29 -7.01
C ASP A 152 -19.96 2.26 -6.84
N LYS A 153 -20.71 2.38 -7.94
CA LYS A 153 -22.18 2.36 -7.95
C LYS A 153 -22.76 1.18 -8.72
N ARG A 154 -21.94 0.13 -8.96
CA ARG A 154 -22.34 -1.10 -9.68
C ARG A 154 -23.48 -1.86 -9.01
N TYR A 155 -23.55 -1.82 -7.68
CA TYR A 155 -24.57 -2.52 -6.90
C TYR A 155 -25.54 -1.54 -6.23
N PRO A 156 -26.85 -1.86 -6.15
CA PRO A 156 -27.82 -1.03 -5.42
C PRO A 156 -27.50 -0.83 -3.94
N GLU A 157 -26.75 -1.76 -3.35
CA GLU A 157 -26.30 -1.72 -1.96
C GLU A 157 -25.16 -0.71 -1.73
N CYS A 158 -24.45 -0.32 -2.79
CA CYS A 158 -23.35 0.63 -2.69
C CYS A 158 -23.87 2.02 -2.30
N ARG A 159 -23.30 2.55 -1.23
CA ARG A 159 -23.57 3.90 -0.74
C ARG A 159 -22.50 4.83 -1.28
N ASP A 160 -22.92 6.04 -1.63
CA ASP A 160 -22.00 7.14 -1.93
C ASP A 160 -21.30 7.57 -0.63
N LEU A 161 -20.06 7.13 -0.46
CA LEU A 161 -19.23 7.38 0.73
C LEU A 161 -18.67 8.81 0.73
N SER A 162 -18.51 9.43 -0.43
CA SER A 162 -17.93 10.77 -0.54
C SER A 162 -18.92 11.88 -0.19
N ARG A 163 -20.23 11.60 -0.22
CA ARG A 163 -21.29 12.57 0.08
C ARG A 163 -21.02 13.41 1.33
N THR A 164 -20.74 12.76 2.46
CA THR A 164 -20.48 13.45 3.73
C THR A 164 -19.27 14.38 3.63
N ILE A 165 -18.25 13.99 2.85
CA ILE A 165 -17.02 14.78 2.67
C ILE A 165 -17.31 16.03 1.82
N ILE A 166 -18.11 15.87 0.76
CA ILE A 166 -18.54 16.96 -0.12
C ILE A 166 -19.43 17.95 0.64
N GLU A 167 -20.48 17.46 1.32
CA GLU A 167 -21.36 18.31 2.14
C GLU A 167 -20.57 19.03 3.24
N TRP A 168 -19.64 18.33 3.88
CA TRP A 168 -18.76 18.93 4.88
C TRP A 168 -17.91 20.03 4.26
N SER A 169 -17.30 19.82 3.08
CA SER A 169 -16.44 20.81 2.44
C SER A 169 -17.21 22.06 2.02
N GLU A 170 -18.43 21.91 1.52
CA GLU A 170 -19.33 23.00 1.08
C GLU A 170 -19.91 23.81 2.25
N SER A 171 -20.04 23.21 3.44
CA SER A 171 -20.71 23.87 4.58
C SER A 171 -20.07 25.20 5.02
N HIS A 172 -18.77 25.40 4.77
CA HIS A 172 -18.06 26.63 5.07
C HIS A 172 -17.01 26.91 3.98
N ASP A 173 -16.73 28.18 3.72
CA ASP A 173 -15.65 28.57 2.84
C ASP A 173 -14.29 28.20 3.45
N ARG A 174 -13.78 27.04 3.04
CA ARG A 174 -12.51 26.46 3.49
C ARG A 174 -11.45 26.47 2.38
N GLY A 175 -11.75 27.05 1.22
CA GLY A 175 -10.85 27.04 0.07
C GLY A 175 -10.71 25.68 -0.64
N TYR A 176 -11.56 24.69 -0.33
CA TYR A 176 -11.65 23.46 -1.11
C TYR A 176 -12.47 23.72 -2.38
N GLY A 177 -11.84 23.62 -3.55
CA GLY A 177 -12.52 23.85 -4.83
C GLY A 177 -13.27 22.62 -5.32
N ASN A 178 -14.55 22.81 -5.67
CA ASN A 178 -15.41 21.93 -6.50
C ASN A 178 -15.11 20.43 -6.40
N LEU A 179 -15.29 19.85 -5.21
CA LEU A 179 -15.28 18.40 -5.08
C LEU A 179 -16.45 17.80 -5.88
N GLN A 180 -16.17 16.79 -6.69
CA GLN A 180 -17.19 16.15 -7.53
C GLN A 180 -17.36 14.69 -7.15
N SER A 181 -18.55 14.14 -7.34
CA SER A 181 -18.82 12.70 -7.23
C SER A 181 -19.32 12.18 -8.56
N VAL A 182 -18.67 11.14 -9.07
CA VAL A 182 -19.01 10.46 -10.32
C VAL A 182 -19.09 8.95 -10.07
N LYS A 183 -19.62 8.22 -11.07
CA LYS A 183 -19.67 6.75 -11.06
C LYS A 183 -18.30 6.20 -11.47
N MET A 184 -17.77 5.26 -10.69
CA MET A 184 -16.47 4.65 -10.96
C MET A 184 -16.48 3.82 -12.26
N GLU A 185 -17.60 3.13 -12.53
CA GLU A 185 -17.77 2.24 -13.67
C GLU A 185 -17.75 2.93 -15.04
N ASP A 186 -17.91 4.25 -15.08
CA ASP A 186 -17.98 5.04 -16.32
C ASP A 186 -16.59 5.52 -16.79
N TYR A 187 -15.50 5.23 -16.04
CA TYR A 187 -14.17 5.79 -16.28
C TYR A 187 -13.08 4.71 -16.40
N THR A 188 -12.18 4.96 -17.35
CA THR A 188 -10.92 4.23 -17.55
C THR A 188 -9.73 5.09 -17.13
N PHE A 189 -8.53 4.52 -17.07
CA PHE A 189 -7.32 5.28 -16.75
C PHE A 189 -6.95 6.31 -17.83
N ASN A 190 -7.34 6.06 -19.08
CA ASN A 190 -7.17 7.02 -20.18
C ASN A 190 -7.99 8.31 -19.99
N ASP A 191 -9.07 8.25 -19.22
CA ASP A 191 -9.93 9.40 -18.95
C ASP A 191 -9.41 10.30 -17.81
N LEU A 192 -8.37 9.83 -17.09
CA LEU A 192 -7.89 10.49 -15.88
C LEU A 192 -6.69 11.39 -16.15
N SER A 193 -6.69 12.56 -15.50
CA SER A 193 -5.52 13.42 -15.42
C SER A 193 -4.76 13.14 -14.12
N LEU A 194 -3.70 12.33 -14.18
CA LEU A 194 -2.97 11.88 -12.98
C LEU A 194 -1.55 12.46 -12.93
N LYS A 195 -1.05 12.66 -11.72
CA LYS A 195 0.31 13.12 -11.44
C LYS A 195 1.16 11.95 -10.95
N ILE A 196 2.29 11.75 -11.61
CA ILE A 196 3.27 10.73 -11.23
C ILE A 196 3.91 11.13 -9.88
N GLY A 197 4.01 10.17 -8.97
CA GLY A 197 4.56 10.36 -7.62
C GLY A 197 3.62 11.07 -6.64
N PHE A 198 2.41 11.44 -7.05
CA PHE A 198 1.43 12.10 -6.18
C PHE A 198 0.61 11.05 -5.40
N PRO A 199 0.35 11.27 -4.10
CA PRO A 199 -0.47 10.36 -3.30
C PRO A 199 -1.96 10.61 -3.53
N TYR A 200 -2.64 9.59 -4.03
CA TYR A 200 -4.08 9.52 -4.17
C TYR A 200 -4.70 8.59 -3.12
N LEU A 201 -6.02 8.62 -2.99
CA LEU A 201 -6.73 7.87 -1.96
C LEU A 201 -7.69 6.85 -2.58
N PHE A 202 -7.65 5.63 -2.08
CA PHE A 202 -8.69 4.63 -2.22
C PHE A 202 -9.31 4.37 -0.85
N CYS A 203 -10.64 4.36 -0.76
CA CYS A 203 -11.34 4.02 0.48
C CYS A 203 -12.39 2.97 0.18
N HIS A 204 -12.43 1.90 0.99
CA HIS A 204 -13.44 0.86 0.92
C HIS A 204 -13.97 0.53 2.32
N GLN A 205 -15.15 -0.11 2.38
CA GLN A 205 -15.84 -0.49 3.62
C GLN A 205 -16.17 0.71 4.54
N GLY A 206 -16.06 1.94 4.03
CA GLY A 206 -16.39 3.20 4.73
C GLY A 206 -15.28 3.82 5.56
N ASN A 207 -14.25 3.05 5.95
CA ASN A 207 -13.15 3.56 6.78
C ASN A 207 -11.77 2.92 6.49
N CYS A 208 -11.69 1.97 5.56
CA CYS A 208 -10.41 1.36 5.21
C CYS A 208 -9.79 2.14 4.06
N GLU A 209 -8.80 2.97 4.39
CA GLU A 209 -8.13 3.88 3.49
C GLU A 209 -6.83 3.27 2.97
N HIS A 210 -6.48 3.53 1.71
CA HIS A 210 -5.22 3.11 1.10
C HIS A 210 -4.69 4.26 0.24
N ILE A 211 -3.38 4.50 0.33
CA ILE A 211 -2.72 5.50 -0.51
C ILE A 211 -2.27 4.82 -1.80
N ILE A 212 -2.63 5.43 -2.93
CA ILE A 212 -2.24 4.98 -4.26
C ILE A 212 -1.24 5.97 -4.83
N ILE A 213 -0.08 5.49 -5.25
CA ILE A 213 0.95 6.29 -5.90
C ILE A 213 1.26 5.66 -7.25
N ILE A 214 1.07 6.43 -8.32
CA ILE A 214 1.51 6.04 -9.66
C ILE A 214 3.00 6.37 -9.75
N THR A 215 3.84 5.37 -9.93
CA THR A 215 5.30 5.56 -9.94
C THR A 215 5.88 5.61 -11.33
N ASP A 216 5.20 5.04 -12.31
CA ASP A 216 5.71 4.93 -13.67
C ASP A 216 4.57 4.82 -14.70
N VAL A 217 4.83 5.32 -15.90
CA VAL A 217 3.91 5.38 -17.03
C VAL A 217 4.70 5.08 -18.30
N ARG A 218 4.29 4.08 -19.08
CA ARG A 218 4.97 3.62 -20.29
C ARG A 218 4.03 3.48 -21.46
#